data_AF-A0A9E1PD55-F1
#
_entry.id   AF-A0A9E1PD55-F1
#
_cell.length_a   1.000
_cell.length_b   1.000
_cell.length_c   1.000
_cell.angle_alpha   90.00
_cell.angle_beta   90.00
_cell.angle_gamma   90.00
#
_symmetry.space_group_name_H-M   'P 1'
#
loop_
_entity.id
_entity.type
_entity.pdbx_description
1 polymer ?
#
loop_
_entity_poly.entity_id
_entity_poly.type
_entity_poly.pdbx_seq_one_letter_code
_entity_poly.pdbx_strand_id
1 'polypeptide(L)'
;MVNKTNKNDILKILGNPSTKSKFDNDIWIYIERKQTQSKLTNLGKMEIYKNDVLVLEIDKFGILKKKEFYNKDDMKNIKIVKGTTDTGFKRNSFVYDFMSSMRQKINDPLNKRAENQKEINQR
;
A
#
# COMPACT_ATOMS: atom_id res chain seq x y z
N MET A 1 12.14 16.37 6.63
CA MET A 1 13.16 15.86 7.59
C MET A 1 12.43 15.01 8.62
N VAL A 2 12.98 13.86 9.01
CA VAL A 2 12.39 13.00 10.05
C VAL A 2 12.32 13.78 11.37
N ASN A 3 11.27 13.54 12.17
CA ASN A 3 10.94 14.24 13.42
C ASN A 3 10.66 15.75 13.33
N LYS A 4 10.63 16.32 12.12
CA LYS A 4 10.33 17.74 11.90
C LYS A 4 9.11 17.96 11.03
N THR A 5 8.92 17.12 10.02
CA THR A 5 7.81 17.24 9.08
C THR A 5 6.52 16.69 9.70
N ASN A 6 5.45 17.49 9.68
CA ASN A 6 4.14 17.08 10.18
C ASN A 6 3.29 16.44 9.06
N LYS A 7 2.22 15.76 9.46
CA LYS A 7 1.25 15.10 8.56
C LYS A 7 0.63 16.02 7.49
N ASN A 8 0.37 17.29 7.82
CA ASN A 8 -0.19 18.28 6.90
C ASN A 8 0.82 18.73 5.85
N ASP A 9 2.10 18.86 6.22
CA ASP A 9 3.18 19.20 5.31
C ASP A 9 3.40 18.08 4.31
N ILE A 10 3.33 16.83 4.77
CA ILE A 10 3.40 15.64 3.90
C ILE A 10 2.25 15.66 2.89
N LEU A 11 1.01 15.92 3.35
CA LEU A 11 -0.15 16.07 2.48
C LEU A 11 0.00 17.19 1.46
N LYS A 12 0.54 18.35 1.85
CA LYS A 12 0.74 19.47 0.94
C LYS A 12 1.79 19.18 -0.14
N ILE A 13 2.84 18.44 0.20
CA ILE A 13 3.96 18.16 -0.72
C ILE A 13 3.66 16.95 -1.61
N LEU A 14 3.15 15.86 -1.03
CA LEU A 14 2.99 14.57 -1.72
C LEU A 14 1.53 14.26 -2.09
N GLY A 15 0.58 15.02 -1.56
CA GLY A 15 -0.84 14.71 -1.72
C GLY A 15 -1.28 13.51 -0.87
N ASN A 16 -2.44 12.98 -1.23
CA ASN A 16 -3.03 11.83 -0.55
C ASN A 16 -2.21 10.56 -0.82
N PRO A 17 -1.89 9.75 0.20
CA PRO A 17 -1.19 8.49 0.00
C PRO A 17 -2.07 7.48 -0.74
N SER A 18 -1.44 6.59 -1.50
CA SER A 18 -2.12 5.50 -2.22
C SER A 18 -2.86 4.58 -1.25
N THR A 19 -2.24 4.27 -0.11
CA THR A 19 -2.91 3.59 1.00
C THR A 19 -2.47 4.12 2.36
N LYS A 20 -3.38 4.03 3.33
CA LYS A 20 -3.14 4.30 4.74
C LYS A 20 -3.39 3.01 5.50
N SER A 21 -2.48 2.68 6.40
CA SER A 21 -2.63 1.54 7.30
C SER A 21 -3.71 1.81 8.36
N LYS A 22 -4.38 0.75 8.84
CA LYS A 22 -5.45 0.82 9.84
C LYS A 22 -4.98 0.58 11.29
N PHE A 23 -3.66 0.54 11.56
CA PHE A 23 -3.11 0.22 12.88
C PHE A 23 -2.78 1.45 13.73
N ASP A 24 -2.42 1.22 15.00
CA ASP A 24 -2.09 2.23 16.03
C ASP A 24 -1.06 3.29 15.58
N ASN A 25 -0.21 2.95 14.60
CA ASN A 25 0.68 3.90 13.93
C ASN A 25 0.18 4.17 12.50
N ASP A 26 0.04 5.45 12.17
CA ASP A 26 -0.40 5.94 10.86
C ASP A 26 0.72 5.70 9.82
N ILE A 27 0.69 4.56 9.13
CA ILE A 27 1.62 4.27 8.03
C ILE A 27 0.99 4.72 6.71
N TRP A 28 1.71 5.59 6.00
CA TRP A 28 1.31 6.11 4.69
C TRP A 28 2.21 5.55 3.61
N ILE A 29 1.59 5.09 2.53
CA ILE A 29 2.31 4.43 1.45
C ILE A 29 1.94 5.08 0.14
N TYR A 30 2.96 5.55 -0.56
CA TYR A 30 2.88 6.09 -1.90
C TYR A 30 3.50 5.08 -2.87
N ILE A 31 2.76 4.72 -3.92
CA ILE A 31 3.18 3.71 -4.88
C ILE A 31 3.12 4.34 -6.28
N GLU A 32 4.25 4.37 -6.97
CA GLU A 32 4.34 4.74 -8.39
C GLU A 32 4.81 3.53 -9.20
N ARG A 33 3.90 2.95 -9.99
CA ARG A 33 4.22 1.83 -10.87
C ARG A 33 3.96 2.19 -12.32
N LYS A 34 4.95 1.96 -13.19
CA LYS A 34 4.81 2.13 -14.64
C LYS A 34 5.16 0.84 -15.37
N GLN A 35 4.36 0.54 -16.39
CA GLN A 35 4.53 -0.63 -17.25
C GLN A 35 4.79 -0.17 -18.68
N THR A 36 5.61 -0.93 -19.41
CA THR A 36 5.95 -0.70 -20.81
C THR A 36 5.76 -1.99 -21.59
N GLN A 37 5.51 -1.86 -22.89
CA GLN A 37 5.38 -3.01 -23.76
C GLN A 37 6.77 -3.58 -24.07
N SER A 38 6.96 -4.88 -23.83
CA SER A 38 8.17 -5.59 -24.25
C SER A 38 8.29 -5.61 -25.77
N LYS A 39 9.50 -5.87 -26.27
CA LYS A 39 9.77 -6.10 -27.71
C LYS A 39 8.78 -7.11 -28.29
N LEU A 40 8.45 -6.97 -29.58
CA LEU A 40 7.54 -7.86 -30.31
C LEU A 40 7.97 -9.35 -30.22
N THR A 41 9.27 -9.61 -30.10
CA THR A 41 9.86 -10.93 -29.87
C THR A 41 9.36 -11.61 -28.59
N ASN A 42 8.96 -10.84 -27.57
CA ASN A 42 8.40 -11.33 -26.31
C ASN A 42 6.86 -11.30 -26.31
N LEU A 43 6.24 -11.25 -27.49
CA LEU A 43 4.79 -11.20 -27.69
C LEU A 43 4.12 -9.98 -27.05
N GLY A 44 4.84 -8.86 -26.93
CA GLY A 44 4.28 -7.60 -26.41
C GLY A 44 3.79 -7.68 -24.96
N LYS A 45 4.33 -8.59 -24.15
CA LYS A 45 4.02 -8.67 -22.71
C LYS A 45 4.29 -7.33 -22.02
N MET A 46 3.49 -7.00 -21.02
CA MET A 46 3.72 -5.80 -20.23
C MET A 46 4.81 -6.06 -19.19
N GLU A 47 5.90 -5.31 -19.26
CA GLU A 47 6.96 -5.34 -18.26
C GLU A 47 6.83 -4.13 -17.33
N ILE A 48 6.94 -4.35 -16.02
CA ILE A 48 7.07 -3.25 -15.06
C ILE A 48 8.46 -2.65 -15.25
N TYR A 49 8.58 -1.42 -15.73
CA TYR A 49 9.88 -0.75 -15.88
C TYR A 49 10.20 0.20 -14.72
N LYS A 50 9.19 0.64 -13.97
CA LYS A 50 9.36 1.48 -12.78
C LYS A 50 8.42 1.00 -11.68
N ASN A 51 8.94 0.88 -10.46
CA ASN A 51 8.16 0.61 -9.27
C ASN A 51 8.81 1.29 -8.06
N ASP A 52 8.34 2.48 -7.72
CA ASP A 52 8.84 3.24 -6.57
C ASP A 52 7.80 3.20 -5.46
N VAL A 53 8.22 2.81 -4.26
CA VAL A 53 7.37 2.71 -3.07
C VAL A 53 7.98 3.52 -1.94
N LEU A 54 7.27 4.55 -1.50
CA LEU A 54 7.64 5.37 -0.35
C LEU A 54 6.74 5.04 0.84
N VAL A 55 7.34 4.57 1.92
CA VAL A 55 6.67 4.23 3.18
C VAL A 55 7.04 5.27 4.22
N LEU A 56 6.02 5.93 4.78
CA LEU A 56 6.15 6.93 5.83
C LEU A 56 5.44 6.41 7.08
N GLU A 57 6.14 6.40 8.21
CA GLU A 57 5.54 6.09 9.51
C GLU A 57 5.34 7.39 10.27
N ILE A 58 4.09 7.68 10.62
CA ILE A 58 3.68 8.87 11.36
C ILE A 58 3.26 8.41 12.76
N ASP A 59 3.78 9.09 13.79
CA ASP A 59 3.35 8.81 15.15
C ASP A 59 1.95 9.35 15.45
N LYS A 60 1.44 9.00 16.64
CA LYS A 60 0.14 9.46 17.14
C LYS A 60 0.03 10.99 17.27
N PHE A 61 1.16 11.70 17.33
CA PHE A 61 1.22 13.17 17.38
C PHE A 61 1.24 13.80 15.98
N GLY A 62 1.22 13.00 14.91
CA GLY A 62 1.23 13.48 13.54
C GLY A 62 2.61 13.85 13.01
N ILE A 63 3.68 13.38 13.66
CA ILE A 63 5.07 13.65 13.29
C ILE A 63 5.66 12.47 12.52
N LEU A 64 6.38 12.75 11.45
CA LEU A 64 7.08 11.74 10.66
C LEU A 64 8.21 11.08 11.48
N LYS A 65 8.04 9.82 11.87
CA LYS A 65 9.04 9.03 12.60
C LYS A 65 9.99 8.27 11.70
N LYS A 66 9.50 7.75 10.59
CA LYS A 66 10.30 6.91 9.68
C LYS A 66 9.96 7.19 8.23
N LYS A 67 10.98 7.11 7.37
CA LYS A 67 10.86 7.24 5.92
C LYS A 67 11.71 6.15 5.28
N GLU A 68 11.07 5.26 4.54
CA GLU A 68 11.73 4.21 3.75
C GLU A 68 11.30 4.34 2.29
N PHE A 69 12.25 4.13 1.38
CA PHE A 69 12.00 4.19 -0.06
C PHE A 69 12.55 2.91 -0.69
N TYR A 70 11.74 2.31 -1.56
CA TYR A 70 12.04 1.08 -2.28
C TYR A 70 11.84 1.32 -3.77
N ASN A 71 12.65 0.70 -4.61
CA ASN A 71 12.55 0.77 -6.07
C ASN A 71 12.25 -0.62 -6.70
N LYS A 72 12.29 -0.71 -8.03
CA LYS A 72 12.05 -1.97 -8.78
C LYS A 72 13.08 -3.05 -8.41
N ASP A 73 14.31 -2.67 -8.11
CA ASP A 73 15.41 -3.60 -7.82
C ASP A 73 15.30 -4.19 -6.40
N ASP A 74 14.63 -3.48 -5.48
CA ASP A 74 14.32 -3.96 -4.12
C ASP A 74 13.16 -4.98 -4.09
N MET A 75 12.50 -5.21 -5.23
CA MET A 75 11.40 -6.19 -5.31
C MET A 75 11.92 -7.62 -5.12
N LYS A 76 11.59 -8.23 -3.99
CA LYS A 76 11.84 -9.66 -3.76
C LYS A 76 10.81 -10.52 -4.48
N ASN A 77 11.28 -11.58 -5.15
CA ASN A 77 10.41 -12.63 -5.68
C ASN A 77 9.65 -13.31 -4.54
N ILE A 78 8.31 -13.21 -4.56
CA ILE A 78 7.44 -13.83 -3.56
C ILE A 78 7.50 -15.35 -3.76
N LYS A 79 8.14 -16.07 -2.84
CA LYS A 79 8.06 -17.53 -2.77
C LYS A 79 6.77 -17.90 -2.04
N ILE A 80 5.74 -18.32 -2.77
CA ILE A 80 4.51 -18.84 -2.17
C ILE A 80 4.83 -20.21 -1.55
N VAL A 81 4.81 -20.28 -0.23
CA VAL A 81 4.95 -21.56 0.50
C VAL A 81 3.67 -22.39 0.31
N LYS A 82 3.83 -23.67 -0.06
CA LYS A 82 2.72 -24.62 -0.26
C LYS A 82 2.11 -25.18 1.04
N GLY A 83 2.67 -24.83 2.20
CA GLY A 83 2.20 -25.32 3.50
C GLY A 83 0.97 -24.56 3.99
N THR A 84 -0.12 -25.28 4.26
CA THR A 84 -1.27 -24.77 5.01
C THR A 84 -0.85 -24.50 6.46
N THR A 85 -1.08 -23.28 6.96
CA THR A 85 -0.69 -22.87 8.31
C THR A 85 -1.49 -23.58 9.40
N ASP A 86 -0.79 -24.26 10.31
CA ASP A 86 -1.36 -24.69 11.60
C ASP A 86 -1.69 -23.48 12.49
N THR A 87 -2.81 -23.59 13.18
CA THR A 87 -3.49 -22.54 13.96
C THR A 87 -2.65 -22.06 15.14
N GLY A 88 -1.84 -21.03 14.95
CA GLY A 88 -1.07 -20.46 16.07
C GLY A 88 -0.30 -19.19 15.74
N PHE A 89 -0.95 -18.08 15.36
CA PHE A 89 -0.21 -16.84 15.10
C PHE A 89 -0.88 -15.57 15.64
N LYS A 90 -0.44 -15.14 16.84
CA LYS A 90 -0.75 -13.83 17.46
C LYS A 90 -0.02 -12.63 16.79
N ARG A 91 0.80 -12.85 15.75
CA ARG A 91 1.48 -11.78 14.98
C ARG A 91 0.89 -11.53 13.59
N ASN A 92 -0.11 -12.31 13.15
CA ASN A 92 -0.63 -12.23 11.79
C ASN A 92 -1.68 -11.13 11.58
N SER A 93 -2.30 -10.55 12.61
CA SER A 93 -3.35 -9.54 12.41
C SER A 93 -2.80 -8.29 11.70
N PHE A 94 -1.62 -7.81 12.09
CA PHE A 94 -1.02 -6.62 11.46
C PHE A 94 -0.85 -6.79 9.95
N VAL A 95 -0.16 -7.84 9.54
CA VAL A 95 0.09 -8.10 8.13
C VAL A 95 -1.21 -8.43 7.41
N TYR A 96 -2.13 -9.15 8.07
CA TYR A 96 -3.41 -9.52 7.51
C TYR A 96 -4.32 -8.30 7.25
N ASP A 97 -4.55 -7.41 8.22
CA ASP A 97 -5.44 -6.26 7.99
C ASP A 97 -4.81 -5.23 7.05
N PHE A 98 -3.47 -5.10 7.07
CA PHE A 98 -2.76 -4.31 6.07
C PHE A 98 -3.00 -4.86 4.66
N MET A 99 -2.72 -6.15 4.44
CA MET A 99 -2.88 -6.80 3.14
C MET A 99 -4.36 -6.87 2.72
N SER A 100 -5.28 -7.02 3.68
CA SER A 100 -6.72 -6.96 3.46
C SER A 100 -7.15 -5.57 2.98
N SER A 101 -6.66 -4.50 3.60
CA SER A 101 -6.96 -3.12 3.19
C SER A 101 -6.38 -2.79 1.80
N MET A 102 -5.17 -3.27 1.49
CA MET A 102 -4.60 -3.18 0.14
C MET A 102 -5.43 -3.96 -0.86
N ARG A 103 -5.78 -5.22 -0.55
CA ARG A 103 -6.62 -6.06 -1.40
C ARG A 103 -7.97 -5.41 -1.67
N GLN A 104 -8.58 -4.79 -0.66
CA GLN A 104 -9.84 -4.06 -0.80
C GLN A 104 -9.69 -2.87 -1.78
N LYS A 105 -8.62 -2.08 -1.65
CA LYS A 105 -8.30 -0.98 -2.59
C LYS A 105 -8.00 -1.45 -4.01
N ILE A 106 -7.37 -2.62 -4.18
CA ILE A 106 -7.11 -3.21 -5.50
C ILE A 106 -8.41 -3.71 -6.14
N ASN A 107 -9.29 -4.33 -5.35
CA ASN A 107 -10.54 -4.92 -5.84
C ASN A 107 -11.65 -3.89 -6.09
N ASP A 108 -11.65 -2.77 -5.36
CA ASP A 108 -12.57 -1.66 -5.55
C ASP A 108 -11.83 -0.32 -5.46
N PRO A 109 -11.11 0.07 -6.53
CA PRO A 109 -10.29 1.29 -6.51
C PRO A 109 -11.13 2.57 -6.43
N LEU A 110 -12.41 2.51 -6.80
CA LEU A 110 -13.35 3.63 -6.76
C LEU A 110 -14.26 3.60 -5.53
N ASN A 111 -14.11 2.62 -4.64
CA ASN A 111 -14.86 2.47 -3.40
C ASN A 111 -16.39 2.43 -3.55
N LYS A 112 -16.89 2.05 -4.74
CA LYS A 112 -18.32 2.06 -5.10
C LYS A 112 -19.15 1.12 -4.23
N ARG A 113 -18.54 0.06 -3.69
CA ARG A 113 -19.23 -0.91 -2.81
C ARG A 113 -19.58 -0.30 -1.45
N ALA A 114 -18.73 0.58 -0.91
CA ALA A 114 -19.01 1.27 0.33
C ALA A 114 -20.10 2.34 0.16
N GLU A 115 -20.17 2.99 -1.01
CA GLU A 115 -21.24 3.93 -1.36
C GLU A 115 -22.59 3.20 -1.48
N ASN A 116 -22.64 2.10 -2.25
CA ASN A 116 -23.87 1.32 -2.41
C ASN A 116 -24.39 0.75 -1.09
N GLN A 117 -23.52 0.37 -0.15
CA GLN A 117 -23.94 -0.09 1.19
C GLN A 117 -24.53 1.03 2.06
N LYS A 118 -24.03 2.27 1.91
CA LYS A 118 -24.61 3.44 2.61
C LYS A 118 -25.97 3.81 2.05
N GLU A 119 -26.15 3.72 0.73
CA GLU A 119 -27.45 3.95 0.09
C GLU A 119 -28.50 2.92 0.51
N ILE A 120 -28.12 1.64 0.65
CA ILE A 120 -29.02 0.58 1.11
C ILE A 120 -29.43 0.77 2.58
N ASN A 121 -28.51 1.21 3.45
CA ASN A 121 -28.82 1.47 4.87
C ASN A 121 -29.58 2.78 5.11
N GLN A 122 -29.67 3.66 4.10
CA GLN A 122 -30.45 4.90 4.14
C GLN A 122 -31.86 4.74 3.55
N ARG A 123 -32.21 3.55 3.05
CA ARG A 123 -33.56 3.16 2.63
C ARG A 123 -34.22 2.30 3.70
#